data_AF-A0A1C6S753-F1
#
_entry.id   AF-A0A1C6S753-F1
#
_cell.length_a   1.000
_cell.length_b   1.000
_cell.length_c   1.000
_cell.angle_alpha   90.00
_cell.angle_beta   90.00
_cell.angle_gamma   90.00
#
_symmetry.space_group_name_H-M   'P 1'
#
loop_
_entity.id
_entity.type
_entity.pdbx_description
1 polymer ?
#
loop_
_entity_poly.entity_id
_entity_poly.type
_entity_poly.pdbx_seq_one_letter_code
_entity_poly.pdbx_strand_id
1 'polypeptide(L)'
;MSSRRFVSLDPDGMTGGWLYVVVEAQTGVLYQHQYGGTACRQGQVEGFLVPIAGADALDALRQLFEKDLSGAGTWNYSWPDEERIRLRQIIGGISYWACDGHSEELHALRLDESRIREADEAWIPVITPDGPGVLVWFNSD
;
A
#
# COMPACT_ATOMS: atom_id res chain seq x y z
N MET A 1 -21.29 -22.57 -2.59
CA MET A 1 -19.93 -22.27 -2.09
C MET A 1 -19.40 -21.12 -2.93
N SER A 2 -19.30 -19.90 -2.39
CA SER A 2 -18.57 -18.85 -3.09
C SER A 2 -17.09 -19.21 -2.99
N SER A 3 -16.49 -19.69 -4.09
CA SER A 3 -15.06 -19.98 -4.12
C SER A 3 -14.30 -18.67 -4.06
N ARG A 4 -13.53 -18.47 -2.98
CA ARG A 4 -12.58 -17.36 -2.88
C ARG A 4 -11.64 -17.41 -4.08
N ARG A 5 -11.43 -16.26 -4.72
CA ARG A 5 -10.47 -16.09 -5.81
C ARG A 5 -9.22 -15.42 -5.23
N PHE A 6 -8.05 -15.89 -5.65
CA PHE A 6 -6.77 -15.35 -5.22
C PHE A 6 -6.08 -14.68 -6.41
N VAL A 7 -5.56 -13.47 -6.19
CA VAL A 7 -4.81 -12.70 -7.17
C VAL A 7 -3.45 -12.36 -6.57
N SER A 8 -2.39 -12.97 -7.08
CA SER A 8 -1.03 -12.63 -6.68
C SER A 8 -0.58 -11.36 -7.40
N LEU A 9 -0.20 -10.35 -6.63
CA LEU A 9 0.40 -9.11 -7.11
C LEU A 9 1.89 -9.34 -7.31
N ASP A 10 2.32 -9.21 -8.57
CA ASP A 10 3.71 -9.36 -9.00
C ASP A 10 4.32 -10.74 -8.64
N PRO A 11 3.72 -11.85 -9.12
CA PRO A 11 4.09 -13.21 -8.69
C PRO A 11 5.50 -13.64 -9.11
N ASP A 12 6.07 -13.02 -10.15
CA ASP A 12 7.42 -13.29 -10.65
C ASP A 12 8.44 -12.19 -10.29
N GLY A 13 8.00 -11.11 -9.64
CA GLY A 13 8.86 -9.99 -9.23
C GLY A 13 9.42 -9.17 -10.39
N MET A 14 8.94 -9.39 -11.63
CA MET A 14 9.51 -8.76 -12.82
C MET A 14 8.81 -7.45 -13.18
N THR A 15 7.71 -7.12 -12.51
CA THR A 15 6.88 -5.96 -12.86
C THR A 15 7.28 -4.73 -12.04
N GLY A 16 7.79 -3.69 -12.69
CA GLY A 16 8.17 -2.43 -12.03
C GLY A 16 7.25 -1.24 -12.35
N GLY A 17 7.39 -0.16 -11.59
CA GLY A 17 6.77 1.14 -11.86
C GLY A 17 5.29 1.27 -11.54
N TRP A 18 4.72 0.37 -10.73
CA TRP A 18 3.32 0.41 -10.34
C TRP A 18 3.11 0.75 -8.87
N LEU A 19 1.96 1.34 -8.58
CA LEU A 19 1.48 1.70 -7.25
C LEU A 19 -0.02 1.50 -7.22
N TYR A 20 -0.52 0.67 -6.31
CA TYR A 20 -1.92 0.29 -6.21
C TYR A 20 -2.44 0.48 -4.79
N VAL A 21 -3.74 0.72 -4.65
CA VAL A 21 -4.45 0.54 -3.38
C VAL A 21 -5.41 -0.62 -3.53
N VAL A 22 -5.40 -1.57 -2.60
CA VAL A 22 -6.49 -2.53 -2.45
C VAL A 22 -7.42 -2.00 -1.37
N VAL A 23 -8.62 -1.56 -1.77
CA VAL A 23 -9.66 -1.08 -0.86
C VAL A 23 -10.43 -2.29 -0.33
N GLU A 24 -10.54 -2.37 0.99
CA GLU A 24 -11.17 -3.50 1.68
C GLU A 24 -12.68 -3.55 1.43
N ALA A 25 -13.13 -4.67 0.88
CA ALA A 25 -14.54 -4.93 0.61
C ALA A 25 -14.80 -6.44 0.51
N GLN A 26 -16.03 -6.87 0.81
CA GLN A 26 -16.43 -8.28 0.66
C GLN A 26 -16.70 -8.62 -0.81
N THR A 27 -15.64 -8.85 -1.58
CA THR A 27 -15.71 -9.14 -3.02
C THR A 27 -15.55 -10.62 -3.35
N GLY A 28 -15.08 -11.43 -2.40
CA GLY A 28 -14.62 -12.80 -2.63
C GLY A 28 -13.27 -12.89 -3.35
N VAL A 29 -12.59 -11.76 -3.59
CA VAL A 29 -11.26 -11.68 -4.24
C VAL A 29 -10.22 -11.25 -3.21
N LEU A 30 -9.27 -12.14 -2.93
CA LEU A 30 -8.10 -11.86 -2.08
C LEU A 30 -6.88 -11.53 -2.94
N TYR A 31 -6.35 -10.34 -2.75
CA TYR A 31 -5.06 -9.94 -3.30
C TYR A 31 -3.95 -10.39 -2.36
N GLN A 32 -2.91 -11.00 -2.91
CA GLN A 32 -1.75 -11.50 -2.18
C GLN A 32 -0.50 -10.78 -2.67
N HIS A 33 0.39 -10.39 -1.76
CA HIS A 33 1.60 -9.67 -2.13
C HIS A 33 2.76 -10.03 -1.20
N GLN A 34 3.95 -10.19 -1.78
CA GLN A 34 5.18 -10.25 -1.02
C GLN A 34 5.62 -8.81 -0.68
N TYR A 35 5.96 -8.55 0.57
CA TYR A 35 6.33 -7.23 1.04
C TYR A 35 7.43 -7.29 2.11
N GLY A 36 7.92 -6.14 2.57
CA GLY A 36 8.88 -6.04 3.67
C GLY A 36 10.34 -6.24 3.26
N GLY A 37 10.68 -5.96 2.00
CA GLY A 37 12.06 -6.00 1.49
C GLY A 37 12.71 -7.36 1.76
N THR A 38 13.85 -7.32 2.46
CA THR A 38 14.66 -8.52 2.78
C THR A 38 13.97 -9.53 3.71
N ALA A 39 12.84 -9.16 4.34
CA ALA A 39 12.09 -10.06 5.21
C ALA A 39 11.11 -10.99 4.46
N CYS A 40 10.86 -10.73 3.17
CA CYS A 40 10.00 -11.52 2.28
C CYS A 40 8.63 -11.90 2.90
N ARG A 41 7.96 -10.96 3.57
CA ARG A 41 6.67 -11.18 4.22
C ARG A 41 5.57 -11.42 3.19
N GLN A 42 4.48 -12.05 3.63
CA GLN A 42 3.31 -12.33 2.80
C GLN A 42 2.08 -11.68 3.40
N GLY A 43 1.44 -10.82 2.60
CA GLY A 43 0.24 -10.10 2.97
C GLY A 43 -0.94 -10.54 2.12
N GLN A 44 -2.14 -10.49 2.67
CA GLN A 44 -3.36 -10.71 1.90
C GLN A 44 -4.48 -9.81 2.38
N VAL A 45 -5.27 -9.28 1.44
CA VAL A 45 -6.42 -8.42 1.72
C VAL A 45 -7.54 -8.70 0.73
N GLU A 46 -8.77 -8.80 1.23
CA GLU A 46 -9.95 -8.97 0.39
C GLU A 46 -10.49 -7.60 -0.02
N GLY A 47 -10.78 -7.42 -1.31
CA GLY A 47 -11.19 -6.10 -1.79
C GLY A 47 -11.25 -5.93 -3.29
N PHE A 48 -11.12 -4.68 -3.72
CA PHE A 48 -10.92 -4.31 -5.12
C PHE A 48 -9.66 -3.46 -5.26
N LEU A 49 -8.99 -3.59 -6.41
CA LEU A 49 -7.73 -2.92 -6.68
C LEU A 49 -7.97 -1.63 -7.46
N VAL A 50 -7.32 -0.55 -7.01
CA VAL A 50 -7.37 0.77 -7.62
C VAL A 50 -5.96 1.16 -8.07
N PRO A 51 -5.73 1.34 -9.38
CA PRO A 51 -4.47 1.86 -9.88
C PRO A 51 -4.24 3.31 -9.46
N ILE A 52 -3.04 3.62 -8.95
CA ILE A 52 -2.69 4.96 -8.49
C ILE A 52 -1.62 5.55 -9.39
N ALA A 53 -1.87 6.76 -9.90
CA ALA A 53 -0.85 7.57 -10.54
C ALA A 53 -0.05 8.31 -9.45
N GLY A 54 1.16 7.84 -9.16
CA GLY A 54 1.96 8.37 -8.05
C GLY A 54 3.45 8.09 -8.16
N ALA A 55 4.07 8.35 -9.31
CA ALA A 55 5.51 8.09 -9.52
C ALA A 55 6.40 8.78 -8.47
N ASP A 56 6.16 10.06 -8.21
CA ASP A 56 6.93 10.82 -7.21
C ASP A 56 6.75 10.25 -5.78
N ALA A 57 5.53 9.81 -5.45
CA ALA A 57 5.23 9.22 -4.15
C ALA A 57 5.86 7.83 -4.00
N LEU A 58 5.86 7.04 -5.07
CA LEU A 58 6.56 5.77 -5.14
C LEU A 58 8.07 5.97 -4.93
N ASP A 59 8.70 6.92 -5.61
CA ASP A 59 10.12 7.24 -5.41
C ASP A 59 10.41 7.69 -3.97
N ALA A 60 9.51 8.47 -3.36
CA ALA A 60 9.64 8.89 -1.97
C ALA A 60 9.48 7.72 -0.97
N LEU A 61 8.55 6.79 -1.22
CA LEU A 61 8.38 5.57 -0.43
C LEU A 61 9.62 4.69 -0.53
N ARG A 62 10.13 4.47 -1.73
CA ARG A 62 11.36 3.71 -1.96
C ARG A 62 12.56 4.35 -1.27
N GLN A 63 12.71 5.67 -1.34
CA GLN A 63 13.76 6.38 -0.59
C GLN A 63 13.65 6.15 0.91
N LEU A 64 12.43 6.21 1.48
CA LEU A 64 12.21 5.99 2.92
C LEU A 64 12.55 4.55 3.33
N PHE A 65 12.03 3.55 2.62
CA PHE A 65 12.17 2.14 3.02
C PHE A 65 13.52 1.53 2.61
N GLU A 66 13.95 1.72 1.36
CA GLU A 66 15.16 1.08 0.82
C GLU A 66 16.44 1.73 1.36
N LYS A 67 16.44 3.06 1.50
CA LYS A 67 17.66 3.79 1.90
C LYS A 67 17.64 4.15 3.37
N ASP A 68 16.60 4.82 3.84
CA ASP A 68 16.59 5.38 5.19
C ASP A 68 16.36 4.29 6.25
N LEU A 69 15.55 3.27 5.93
CA LEU A 69 15.33 2.07 6.77
C LEU A 69 16.15 0.84 6.34
N SER A 70 17.04 1.00 5.35
CA SER A 70 17.98 -0.04 4.87
C SER A 70 17.31 -1.38 4.49
N GLY A 71 16.04 -1.37 4.05
CA GLY A 71 15.32 -2.57 3.59
C GLY A 71 15.11 -3.66 4.66
N ALA A 72 15.31 -3.34 5.95
CA ALA A 72 15.17 -4.29 7.06
C ALA A 72 13.71 -4.53 7.48
N GLY A 73 12.76 -3.88 6.78
CA GLY A 73 11.36 -3.81 7.16
C GLY A 73 11.14 -3.21 8.55
N THR A 74 9.91 -3.23 9.03
CA THR A 74 9.53 -2.65 10.34
C THR A 74 9.49 -3.70 11.47
N TRP A 75 10.18 -4.83 11.35
CA TRP A 75 10.15 -5.90 12.37
C TRP A 75 10.75 -5.40 13.69
N ASN A 76 9.92 -5.31 14.75
CA ASN A 76 10.27 -4.64 16.02
C ASN A 76 10.64 -3.16 15.90
N TYR A 77 10.29 -2.52 14.79
CA TYR A 77 10.52 -1.11 14.58
C TYR A 77 9.35 -0.31 15.17
N SER A 78 9.63 0.44 16.23
CA SER A 78 8.68 1.45 16.70
C SER A 78 8.90 2.70 15.86
N TRP A 79 8.01 2.95 14.91
CA TRP A 79 7.99 4.17 14.10
C TRP A 79 8.26 5.42 14.95
N PRO A 80 9.46 6.04 14.83
CA PRO A 80 9.74 7.34 15.44
C PRO A 80 8.76 8.39 14.92
N ASP A 81 8.45 9.38 15.73
CA ASP A 81 7.46 10.39 15.37
C ASP A 81 7.82 11.13 14.08
N GLU A 82 9.10 11.42 13.85
CA GLU A 82 9.60 12.09 12.64
C GLU A 82 9.34 11.26 11.38
N GLU A 83 9.58 9.96 11.44
CA GLU A 83 9.35 9.07 10.30
C GLU A 83 7.88 8.80 10.06
N ARG A 84 7.07 8.72 11.13
CA ARG A 84 5.61 8.66 11.01
C ARG A 84 5.06 9.92 10.35
N ILE A 85 5.56 11.10 10.74
CA ILE A 85 5.19 12.37 10.12
C ILE A 85 5.57 12.36 8.64
N ARG A 86 6.77 11.89 8.31
CA ARG A 86 7.24 11.80 6.92
C ARG A 86 6.40 10.82 6.09
N LEU A 87 6.11 9.63 6.61
CA LEU A 87 5.21 8.67 5.95
C LEU A 87 3.83 9.30 5.72
N ARG A 88 3.26 9.96 6.73
CA ARG A 88 1.97 10.66 6.59
C ARG A 88 2.00 11.71 5.48
N GLN A 89 3.10 12.46 5.35
CA GLN A 89 3.26 13.47 4.29
C GLN A 89 3.36 12.82 2.90
N ILE A 90 4.13 11.74 2.77
CA ILE A 90 4.25 11.00 1.50
C ILE A 90 2.89 10.46 1.07
N ILE A 91 2.17 9.78 1.98
CA ILE A 91 0.84 9.24 1.71
C ILE A 91 -0.16 10.37 1.38
N GLY A 92 -0.10 11.49 2.11
CA GLY A 92 -0.93 12.67 1.84
C GLY A 92 -0.65 13.36 0.50
N GLY A 93 0.49 13.10 -0.12
CA GLY A 93 0.81 13.55 -1.48
C GLY A 93 0.20 12.69 -2.58
N ILE A 94 -0.33 11.51 -2.24
CA ILE A 94 -0.92 10.58 -3.21
C ILE A 94 -2.36 10.98 -3.49
N SER A 95 -2.64 11.21 -4.77
CA SER A 95 -3.98 11.50 -5.27
C SER A 95 -4.77 10.22 -5.54
N TYR A 96 -6.02 10.21 -5.12
CA TYR A 96 -6.99 9.13 -5.30
C TYR A 96 -8.27 9.68 -5.92
N TRP A 97 -8.74 9.05 -6.99
CA TRP A 97 -10.00 9.41 -7.62
C TRP A 97 -11.13 8.53 -7.08
N ALA A 98 -12.04 9.13 -6.32
CA ALA A 98 -13.28 8.49 -5.91
C ALA A 98 -14.35 8.73 -6.97
N CYS A 99 -15.16 7.71 -7.27
CA CYS A 99 -16.23 7.80 -8.25
C CYS A 99 -17.48 7.08 -7.75
N ASP A 100 -18.59 7.81 -7.66
CA ASP A 100 -19.92 7.30 -7.30
C ASP A 100 -20.74 6.83 -8.51
N GLY A 101 -20.08 6.71 -9.67
CA GLY A 101 -20.70 6.41 -10.97
C GLY A 101 -21.27 7.62 -11.70
N HIS A 102 -21.23 8.82 -11.11
CA HIS A 102 -21.75 10.06 -11.71
C HIS A 102 -20.73 11.19 -11.73
N SER A 103 -19.86 11.27 -10.73
CA SER A 103 -18.83 12.29 -10.60
C SER A 103 -17.50 11.71 -10.15
N GLU A 104 -16.42 12.27 -10.67
CA GLU A 104 -15.05 11.94 -10.26
C GLU A 104 -14.53 13.04 -9.34
N GLU A 105 -14.14 12.67 -8.13
CA GLU A 105 -13.59 13.60 -7.14
C GLU A 105 -12.17 13.21 -6.75
N LEU A 106 -11.28 14.20 -6.73
CA LEU A 106 -9.89 14.02 -6.34
C LEU A 106 -9.72 14.19 -4.83
N HIS A 107 -9.19 13.16 -4.18
CA HIS A 107 -8.93 13.11 -2.74
C HIS A 107 -7.48 12.75 -2.46
N ALA A 108 -6.92 13.27 -1.37
CA ALA A 108 -5.63 12.82 -0.87
C ALA A 108 -5.81 11.53 -0.06
N LEU A 109 -4.90 10.56 -0.22
CA LEU A 109 -4.85 9.41 0.67
C LEU A 109 -4.47 9.84 2.09
N ARG A 110 -4.93 9.08 3.07
CA ARG A 110 -4.56 9.27 4.48
C ARG A 110 -3.90 8.01 5.00
N LEU A 111 -2.82 8.17 5.76
CA LEU A 111 -2.22 7.07 6.51
C LEU A 111 -3.20 6.57 7.57
N ASP A 112 -3.41 5.26 7.66
CA ASP A 112 -4.19 4.68 8.73
C ASP A 112 -3.31 4.45 9.97
N GLU A 113 -3.27 5.46 10.84
CA GLU A 113 -2.45 5.42 12.04
C GLU A 113 -2.91 4.39 13.07
N SER A 114 -4.17 3.94 13.02
CA SER A 114 -4.67 2.90 13.91
C SER A 114 -4.03 1.53 13.61
N ARG A 115 -3.62 1.33 12.35
CA ARG A 115 -2.95 0.12 11.85
C ARG A 115 -1.47 0.33 11.55
N ILE A 116 -0.86 1.39 12.09
CA ILE A 116 0.57 1.71 11.82
C ILE A 116 1.55 0.56 12.13
N ARG A 117 1.17 -0.36 13.02
CA ARG A 117 1.97 -1.56 13.32
C ARG A 117 2.05 -2.57 12.17
N GLU A 118 1.12 -2.50 11.23
CA GLU A 118 1.10 -3.30 10.00
C GLU A 118 1.90 -2.63 8.88
N ALA A 119 2.22 -1.34 9.01
CA ALA A 119 2.94 -0.59 7.98
C ALA A 119 4.37 -1.10 7.82
N ASP A 120 4.70 -1.49 6.59
CA ASP A 120 6.02 -1.97 6.19
C ASP A 120 6.29 -1.65 4.72
N GLU A 121 7.50 -1.91 4.23
CA GLU A 121 7.85 -1.75 2.83
C GLU A 121 6.88 -2.55 1.95
N ALA A 122 6.38 -1.94 0.88
CA ALA A 122 5.36 -2.46 -0.03
C ALA A 122 4.01 -2.83 0.60
N TRP A 123 3.75 -2.38 1.84
CA TRP A 123 2.49 -2.64 2.55
C TRP A 123 2.14 -1.52 3.54
N ILE A 124 1.39 -0.51 3.10
CA ILE A 124 1.03 0.64 3.94
C ILE A 124 -0.49 0.73 4.12
N PRO A 125 -1.01 0.57 5.35
CA PRO A 125 -2.41 0.82 5.65
C PRO A 125 -2.82 2.26 5.35
N VAL A 126 -3.86 2.44 4.56
CA VAL A 126 -4.39 3.76 4.16
C VAL A 126 -5.89 3.83 4.37
N ILE A 127 -6.41 5.05 4.47
CA ILE A 127 -7.82 5.37 4.43
C ILE A 127 -8.09 6.12 3.12
N THR A 128 -9.02 5.59 2.33
CA THR A 128 -9.53 6.20 1.09
C THR A 128 -10.97 6.71 1.32
N PRO A 129 -11.53 7.52 0.40
CA PRO A 129 -12.95 7.84 0.40
C PRO A 129 -13.88 6.61 0.32
N ASP A 130 -13.42 5.54 -0.35
CA ASP A 130 -14.20 4.30 -0.55
C ASP A 130 -14.05 3.30 0.61
N GLY A 131 -13.18 3.59 1.59
CA GLY A 131 -12.97 2.76 2.77
C GLY A 131 -11.50 2.58 3.17
N PRO A 132 -11.23 1.78 4.21
CA PRO A 132 -9.88 1.36 4.55
C PRO A 132 -9.27 0.53 3.42
N GLY A 133 -7.96 0.59 3.26
CA GLY A 133 -7.24 -0.20 2.28
C GLY A 133 -5.77 -0.34 2.61
N VAL A 134 -5.04 -0.95 1.69
CA VAL A 134 -3.59 -1.12 1.75
C VAL A 134 -2.97 -0.62 0.45
N LEU A 135 -2.04 0.32 0.57
CA LEU A 135 -1.18 0.78 -0.50
C LEU A 135 -0.04 -0.21 -0.69
N VAL A 136 0.15 -0.68 -1.92
CA VAL A 136 1.12 -1.70 -2.32
C VAL A 136 1.84 -1.26 -3.60
N TRP A 137 3.12 -1.62 -3.72
CA TRP A 137 3.96 -1.36 -4.90
C TRP A 137 4.92 -2.52 -5.10
N PHE A 138 5.62 -2.57 -6.24
CA PHE A 138 6.61 -3.64 -6.47
C PHE A 138 7.66 -3.65 -5.38
N ASN A 139 7.80 -4.81 -4.73
CA ASN A 139 8.81 -5.00 -3.70
C ASN A 139 10.20 -5.02 -4.37
N SER A 140 11.21 -4.50 -3.68
CA SER A 140 12.52 -4.19 -4.26
C SER A 140 13.55 -5.34 -4.25
N ASP A 141 13.12 -6.57 -3.88
CA ASP A 141 13.98 -7.77 -3.79
C ASP A 141 14.57 -8.20 -5.16
#